data_AF-A0A7C1E6G1-F1
#
_entry.id   AF-A0A7C1E6G1-F1
#
_cell.length_a   1.000
_cell.length_b   1.000
_cell.length_c   1.000
_cell.angle_alpha   90.00
_cell.angle_beta   90.00
_cell.angle_gamma   90.00
#
_symmetry.space_group_name_H-M   'P 1'
#
loop_
_entity.id
_entity.type
_entity.pdbx_description
1 polymer ?
#
loop_
_entity_poly.entity_id
_entity_poly.type
_entity_poly.pdbx_seq_one_letter_code
_entity_poly.pdbx_strand_id
1 'polypeptide(L)'
;MHFNILKHELVPYFKVLSREEVEKLLSVYGISKGDLPKMVVTDPVSRAIGTREGDVVKIVRRSRTAGESVAYRLIVGTGMGDIRTLESDEED
;
A
#
# COMPACT_ATOMS: atom_id res chain seq x y z
N MET A 1 -0.24 -16.02 -24.88
CA MET A 1 -1.39 -15.25 -24.35
C MET A 1 -0.88 -14.39 -23.21
N HIS A 2 -0.88 -13.06 -23.36
CA HIS A 2 -0.50 -12.15 -22.27
C HIS A 2 -1.74 -11.86 -21.44
N PHE A 3 -1.81 -12.41 -20.23
CA PHE A 3 -2.93 -12.19 -19.30
C PHE A 3 -2.68 -10.91 -18.49
N ASN A 4 -3.53 -9.90 -18.65
CA ASN A 4 -3.40 -8.65 -17.92
C ASN A 4 -4.11 -8.76 -16.56
N ILE A 5 -3.31 -8.96 -15.52
CA ILE A 5 -3.76 -9.16 -14.13
C ILE A 5 -4.59 -7.96 -13.63
N LEU A 6 -4.32 -6.75 -14.13
CA LEU A 6 -4.95 -5.52 -13.64
C LEU A 6 -6.38 -5.29 -14.18
N LYS A 7 -6.79 -6.00 -15.24
CA LYS A 7 -8.11 -5.80 -15.87
C LYS A 7 -9.16 -6.81 -15.44
N HIS A 8 -8.86 -7.64 -14.43
CA HIS A 8 -9.81 -8.63 -13.94
C HIS A 8 -10.85 -7.98 -13.02
N GLU A 9 -12.10 -8.44 -13.10
CA GLU A 9 -13.24 -7.89 -12.35
C GLU A 9 -13.02 -7.85 -10.83
N LEU A 10 -12.30 -8.84 -10.30
CA LEU A 10 -12.00 -8.96 -8.87
C LEU A 10 -10.81 -8.10 -8.41
N VAL A 11 -10.08 -7.50 -9.35
CA VAL A 11 -8.88 -6.71 -9.05
C VAL A 11 -9.29 -5.25 -8.83
N PRO A 12 -9.00 -4.69 -7.65
CA PRO A 12 -9.40 -3.32 -7.33
C PRO A 12 -8.54 -2.30 -8.08
N TYR A 13 -8.94 -1.03 -8.00
CA TYR A 13 -8.17 0.07 -8.56
C TYR A 13 -7.01 0.43 -7.62
N PHE A 14 -5.81 0.55 -8.18
CA PHE A 14 -4.60 0.93 -7.45
C PHE A 14 -4.12 2.31 -7.91
N LYS A 15 -3.78 3.18 -6.95
CA LYS A 15 -3.15 4.48 -7.20
C LYS A 15 -1.95 4.65 -6.28
N VAL A 16 -0.78 4.95 -6.84
CA VAL A 16 0.39 5.37 -6.06
C VAL A 16 0.15 6.81 -5.60
N LEU A 17 0.30 7.07 -4.30
CA LEU A 17 0.12 8.40 -3.73
C LEU A 17 1.40 9.24 -3.86
N SER A 18 1.23 10.54 -4.08
CA SER A 18 2.35 11.48 -3.99
C SER A 18 2.78 11.73 -2.54
N ARG A 19 3.97 12.27 -2.33
CA ARG A 19 4.47 12.62 -0.99
C ARG A 19 3.51 13.52 -0.22
N GLU A 20 2.95 14.53 -0.88
CA GLU A 20 1.97 15.47 -0.31
C GLU A 20 0.66 14.76 0.10
N GLU A 21 0.16 13.84 -0.74
CA GLU A 21 -1.02 13.04 -0.42
C GLU A 21 -0.77 12.13 0.78
N VAL A 22 0.43 11.56 0.90
CA VAL A 22 0.83 10.71 2.03
C VAL A 22 0.96 11.52 3.31
N GLU A 23 1.62 12.66 3.30
CA GLU A 23 1.74 13.53 4.49
C GLU A 23 0.35 13.98 4.98
N LYS A 24 -0.53 14.35 4.06
CA LYS A 24 -1.93 14.66 4.39
C LYS A 24 -2.66 13.46 4.98
N LEU A 25 -2.49 12.27 4.41
CA LEU A 25 -3.11 11.04 4.91
C LEU A 25 -2.68 10.77 6.37
N LEU A 26 -1.38 10.78 6.63
CA LEU A 26 -0.81 10.51 7.94
C LEU A 26 -1.28 11.55 8.97
N SER A 27 -1.32 12.82 8.60
CA SER A 27 -1.82 13.90 9.46
C SER A 27 -3.31 13.77 9.77
N VAL A 28 -4.14 13.38 8.79
CA VAL A 28 -5.59 13.20 8.98
C VAL A 28 -5.91 12.04 9.92
N TYR A 29 -5.18 10.93 9.80
CA TYR A 29 -5.40 9.74 10.62
C TYR A 29 -4.58 9.74 11.92
N GLY A 30 -3.60 10.64 12.06
CA GLY A 30 -2.72 10.72 13.23
C GLY A 30 -1.84 9.47 13.39
N ILE A 31 -1.45 8.83 12.29
CA ILE A 31 -0.66 7.58 12.28
C ILE A 31 0.70 7.78 11.62
N SER A 32 1.64 6.91 11.95
CA SER A 32 2.94 6.84 11.28
C SER A 32 2.85 6.03 9.97
N LYS A 33 3.90 6.10 9.14
CA LYS A 33 3.98 5.23 7.95
C LYS A 33 4.08 3.75 8.33
N GLY A 34 4.68 3.44 9.49
CA GLY A 34 4.89 2.07 9.96
C GLY A 34 3.58 1.34 10.30
N ASP A 35 2.56 2.10 10.69
CA ASP A 35 1.22 1.59 11.06
C ASP A 35 0.40 1.14 9.86
N LEU A 36 0.78 1.55 8.65
CA LEU A 36 0.08 1.15 7.44
C LEU A 36 0.33 -0.34 7.15
N PRO A 37 -0.71 -1.11 6.77
CA PRO A 37 -0.54 -2.49 6.36
C PRO A 37 0.51 -2.61 5.23
N LYS A 38 1.47 -3.51 5.42
CA LYS A 38 2.63 -3.66 4.54
C LYS A 38 2.29 -4.53 3.32
N MET A 39 2.91 -4.21 2.18
CA MET A 39 2.82 -4.95 0.93
C MET A 39 4.23 -5.11 0.34
N VAL A 40 4.60 -6.32 -0.06
CA VAL A 40 5.95 -6.58 -0.55
C VAL A 40 6.14 -6.04 -1.97
N VAL A 41 7.32 -5.50 -2.26
CA VAL A 41 7.69 -5.05 -3.62
C VAL A 41 7.63 -6.17 -4.67
N THR A 42 7.76 -7.42 -4.22
CA THR A 42 7.69 -8.62 -5.07
C THR A 42 6.28 -9.02 -5.46
N ASP A 43 5.24 -8.38 -4.89
CA ASP A 43 3.85 -8.66 -5.21
C ASP A 43 3.57 -8.39 -6.70
N PRO A 44 2.80 -9.25 -7.40
CA PRO A 44 2.49 -9.06 -8.81
C PRO A 44 1.83 -7.72 -9.12
N VAL A 45 0.99 -7.21 -8.21
CA VAL A 45 0.34 -5.90 -8.37
C VAL A 45 1.38 -4.79 -8.27
N SER A 46 2.22 -4.82 -7.23
CA SER A 46 3.31 -3.86 -7.02
C SER A 46 4.25 -3.78 -8.22
N ARG A 47 4.61 -4.94 -8.81
CA ARG A 47 5.41 -5.00 -10.03
C ARG A 47 4.68 -4.44 -11.24
N ALA A 48 3.38 -4.69 -11.36
CA ALA A 48 2.57 -4.21 -12.49
C ALA A 48 2.35 -2.69 -12.46
N ILE A 49 2.24 -2.09 -11.27
CA ILE A 49 2.10 -0.63 -11.10
C ILE A 49 3.45 0.11 -11.02
N GLY A 50 4.56 -0.60 -10.83
CA GLY A 50 5.91 -0.03 -10.81
C GLY A 50 6.27 0.70 -9.51
N THR A 51 5.72 0.27 -8.37
CA THR A 51 6.03 0.87 -7.06
C THR A 51 7.42 0.52 -6.56
N ARG A 52 7.98 1.39 -5.72
CA ARG A 52 9.25 1.22 -5.02
C ARG A 52 9.02 1.05 -3.52
N GLU A 53 10.04 0.58 -2.82
CA GLU A 53 10.05 0.56 -1.37
C GLU A 53 9.84 1.96 -0.79
N GLY A 54 8.97 2.06 0.22
CA GLY A 54 8.57 3.33 0.84
C GLY A 54 7.35 4.00 0.21
N ASP A 55 6.88 3.53 -0.96
CA ASP A 55 5.67 4.07 -1.59
C ASP A 55 4.42 3.66 -0.83
N VAL A 56 3.40 4.52 -0.84
CA VAL A 56 2.08 4.22 -0.30
C VAL A 56 1.09 4.06 -1.44
N VAL A 57 0.41 2.92 -1.47
CA VAL A 57 -0.60 2.59 -2.48
C VAL A 57 -1.99 2.73 -1.89
N LYS A 58 -2.83 3.53 -2.56
CA LYS A 58 -4.27 3.59 -2.33
C LYS A 58 -4.95 2.50 -3.14
N ILE A 59 -5.73 1.67 -2.47
CA ILE A 59 -6.51 0.58 -3.03
C ILE A 59 -7.98 0.95 -2.89
N VAL A 60 -8.69 1.05 -4.03
CA VAL A 60 -10.12 1.34 -4.08
C VAL A 60 -10.83 0.12 -4.64
N ARG A 61 -11.61 -0.56 -3.79
CA ARG A 61 -12.39 -1.74 -4.18
C ARG A 61 -13.88 -1.46 -4.07
N ARG A 62 -14.67 -2.00 -5.00
CA ARG A 62 -16.13 -1.98 -4.87
C ARG A 62 -16.54 -2.92 -3.75
N SER A 63 -17.31 -2.41 -2.79
CA SER A 63 -17.84 -3.17 -1.66
C SER A 63 -19.35 -3.29 -1.81
N ARG A 64 -19.89 -4.51 -1.67
CA ARG A 64 -21.35 -4.72 -1.73
C ARG A 64 -22.08 -4.02 -0.59
N THR A 65 -21.44 -3.84 0.56
CA THR A 65 -22.04 -3.27 1.77
C THR A 65 -21.81 -1.77 1.91
N ALA A 66 -20.63 -1.28 1.52
CA ALA A 66 -20.22 0.11 1.70
C ALA A 66 -20.16 0.92 0.38
N GLY A 67 -20.48 0.29 -0.76
CA GLY A 67 -20.29 0.87 -2.09
C GLY A 67 -18.82 0.85 -2.51
N GLU A 68 -17.98 1.60 -1.81
CA GLU A 68 -16.54 1.67 -2.03
C GLU A 68 -15.77 1.50 -0.71
N SER A 69 -14.70 0.72 -0.77
CA SER A 69 -13.79 0.53 0.36
C SER A 69 -12.39 0.99 -0.07
N VAL A 70 -11.85 1.93 0.68
CA VAL A 70 -10.52 2.49 0.47
C VAL A 70 -9.58 1.91 1.52
N ALA A 71 -8.44 1.39 1.08
CA ALA A 71 -7.36 0.95 1.95
C ALA A 71 -6.03 1.56 1.48
N TYR A 72 -5.12 1.77 2.42
CA TYR A 72 -3.78 2.30 2.16
C TYR A 72 -2.75 1.27 2.61
N ARG A 73 -1.72 1.03 1.79
CA ARG A 73 -0.66 0.07 2.11
C ARG A 73 0.72 0.64 1.83
N LEU A 74 1.68 0.35 2.72
CA LEU A 74 3.08 0.72 2.56
C LEU A 74 3.83 -0.38 1.81
N ILE A 75 4.58 -0.01 0.78
CA ILE A 75 5.44 -0.94 0.05
C ILE A 75 6.75 -1.14 0.82
N VAL A 76 7.05 -2.39 1.15
CA VAL A 76 8.29 -2.78 1.85
C VAL A 76 9.17 -3.63 0.96
N GLY A 77 10.49 -3.41 1.05
CA GLY A 77 11.48 -4.19 0.34
C GLY A 77 11.51 -5.63 0.87
N THR A 78 11.81 -6.58 -0.01
CA THR A 78 12.09 -7.96 0.39
C THR A 78 13.56 -8.05 0.83
N GLY A 79 13.91 -7.31 1.89
CA GLY A 79 15.12 -7.53 2.67
C GLY A 79 14.83 -8.62 3.70
N MET A 80 15.52 -9.74 3.59
CA MET A 80 15.38 -10.88 4.50
C MET A 80 15.77 -10.46 5.92
N GLY A 81 14.81 -10.08 6.78
CA GLY A 81 15.10 -9.73 8.16
C GLY A 81 13.98 -9.07 8.96
N ASP A 82 13.28 -8.07 8.44
CA ASP A 82 12.76 -7.03 9.33
C ASP A 82 11.30 -6.62 9.07
N ILE A 83 10.36 -7.53 9.32
CA ILE A 83 8.99 -7.08 9.64
C ILE A 83 8.93 -6.55 11.09
N ARG A 84 9.93 -6.90 11.93
CA ARG A 84 10.04 -6.57 13.36
C ARG A 84 10.71 -5.23 13.69
N THR A 85 11.49 -4.63 12.79
CA THR A 85 12.38 -3.50 13.15
C THR A 85 11.71 -2.13 13.09
N LEU A 86 10.44 -2.06 12.66
CA LEU A 86 9.68 -0.81 12.65
C LEU A 86 8.86 -0.58 13.95
N GLU A 87 8.93 -1.49 14.91
CA GLU A 87 8.39 -1.29 16.27
C GLU A 87 9.42 -0.66 17.23
N SER A 88 10.64 -0.36 16.74
CA SER A 88 11.75 0.13 17.57
C SER A 88 11.94 1.66 17.57
N ASP A 89 11.10 2.43 16.86
CA ASP A 89 11.20 3.89 16.78
C ASP A 89 10.21 4.62 17.73
N GLU A 90 9.57 3.92 18.69
CA GLU A 90 8.74 4.51 19.76
C GLU A 90 9.30 4.23 21.17
N GLU A 91 10.58 4.49 21.40
CA GLU A 91 11.10 4.82 22.73
C GLU A 91 11.96 6.09 22.65
N ASP A 92 11.33 7.24 22.92
CA ASP A 92 11.89 8.38 23.67
C ASP A 92 10.77 9.37 24.10
#